data_AF-A0A929I4Z4-F1
#
_entry.id   AF-A0A929I4Z4-F1
#
_cell.length_a   1.000
_cell.length_b   1.000
_cell.length_c   1.000
_cell.angle_alpha   90.00
_cell.angle_beta   90.00
_cell.angle_gamma   90.00
#
_symmetry.space_group_name_H-M   'P 1'
#
loop_
_entity.id
_entity.type
_entity.pdbx_description
1 polymer ?
#
loop_
_entity_poly.entity_id
_entity_poly.type
_entity_poly.pdbx_seq_one_letter_code
_entity_poly.pdbx_strand_id
1 'polypeptide(L)'
;GTAFYWIVFFLLVLVVAAFGAVVGGMFVKIPAIASSFIWMIGAALILGVLMYRIKVNFTVATIIGIVMLVASLWLGVQFPIKAGFNTWMVFFFFYIIIAAAIPVNILLQPRDYLNSFLLYAGLAIGFLAAVFAFRGFEVPAFSTFAPILAGGKPTPFWPAIPLIIACGSLSGFHSLVASGTSSKQLEKESDALFIGYGAMFTEGFLSTIVIVSIAGFGYTALKNAGAAMNVAVTLDAGNWGAMFTKTAAAVKLTRANLFVQSYADMVAATWLGFIPTKFVKVLAGMWVAAFAMTTLDTTNRLARYCLAEMAAPLKESAAGLYNILTNRWIASIIPAAMGIYLAWSKNFLVVWASFGAANQLIAAIALMTGAAFVAKKLKSKFSGVAVIPAWALWITVTSAIVWFMAVVMPGNIAAKPVPGWTVMIILAIMLIMNIIFIVDFAKAYKKE
;
A
#
# COMPACT_ATOMS: atom_id res chain seq x y z
N GLY A 1 12.74 -22.37 7.02
CA GLY A 1 11.97 -21.53 7.97
C GLY A 1 12.59 -20.14 8.14
N THR A 2 13.80 -20.04 8.65
CA THR A 2 14.48 -18.77 9.00
C THR A 2 14.72 -17.82 7.83
N ALA A 3 15.07 -18.33 6.64
CA ALA A 3 15.25 -17.53 5.42
C ALA A 3 13.97 -16.77 4.99
N PHE A 4 12.79 -17.35 5.24
CA PHE A 4 11.52 -16.74 4.86
C PHE A 4 11.22 -15.48 5.67
N TYR A 5 11.58 -15.47 6.96
CA TYR A 5 11.39 -14.29 7.80
C TYR A 5 12.20 -13.08 7.33
N TRP A 6 13.39 -13.27 6.76
CA TRP A 6 14.15 -12.16 6.16
C TRP A 6 13.41 -11.55 4.96
N ILE A 7 12.86 -12.38 4.09
CA ILE A 7 12.04 -11.92 2.94
C ILE A 7 10.86 -11.10 3.45
N VAL A 8 10.12 -11.63 4.43
CA VAL A 8 8.96 -10.95 5.03
C VAL A 8 9.39 -9.63 5.66
N PHE A 9 10.44 -9.63 6.49
CA PHE A 9 10.94 -8.44 7.17
C PHE A 9 11.30 -7.32 6.19
N PHE A 10 12.04 -7.64 5.12
CA PHE A 10 12.42 -6.64 4.11
C PHE A 10 11.24 -6.13 3.29
N LEU A 11 10.27 -6.99 2.94
CA LEU A 11 9.01 -6.50 2.35
C LEU A 11 8.36 -5.48 3.29
N LEU A 12 8.23 -5.80 4.57
CA LEU A 12 7.57 -4.93 5.54
C LEU A 12 8.30 -3.58 5.66
N VAL A 13 9.64 -3.56 5.68
CA VAL A 13 10.42 -2.31 5.63
C VAL A 13 10.11 -1.50 4.36
N LEU A 14 10.06 -2.15 3.19
CA LEU A 14 9.76 -1.47 1.92
C LEU A 14 8.31 -0.95 1.87
N VAL A 15 7.36 -1.66 2.47
CA VAL A 15 5.97 -1.22 2.63
C VAL A 15 5.91 0.05 3.48
N VAL A 16 6.60 0.08 4.64
CA VAL A 16 6.68 1.30 5.47
C VAL A 16 7.25 2.46 4.65
N ALA A 17 8.32 2.21 3.88
CA ALA A 17 8.95 3.23 3.06
C ALA A 17 8.02 3.78 1.96
N ALA A 18 7.35 2.88 1.23
CA ALA A 18 6.46 3.24 0.13
C ALA A 18 5.26 4.05 0.61
N PHE A 19 4.53 3.55 1.61
CA PHE A 19 3.33 4.20 2.10
C PHE A 19 3.64 5.47 2.92
N GLY A 20 4.72 5.48 3.70
CA GLY A 20 5.18 6.70 4.39
C GLY A 20 5.44 7.85 3.39
N ALA A 21 6.13 7.56 2.29
CA ALA A 21 6.39 8.56 1.25
C ALA A 21 5.10 9.04 0.55
N VAL A 22 4.14 8.14 0.28
CA VAL A 22 2.84 8.49 -0.33
C VAL A 22 2.05 9.41 0.58
N VAL A 23 1.82 9.01 1.83
CA VAL A 23 1.00 9.78 2.79
C VAL A 23 1.67 11.11 3.11
N GLY A 24 3.00 11.13 3.29
CA GLY A 24 3.74 12.37 3.52
C GLY A 24 3.59 13.37 2.37
N GLY A 25 3.66 12.89 1.12
CA GLY A 25 3.44 13.73 -0.06
C GLY A 25 2.00 14.25 -0.16
N MET A 26 1.01 13.45 0.24
CA MET A 26 -0.40 13.86 0.28
C MET A 26 -0.66 14.91 1.36
N PHE A 27 -0.16 14.70 2.58
CA PHE A 27 -0.37 15.61 3.71
C PHE A 27 0.24 16.98 3.47
N VAL A 28 1.37 17.05 2.77
CA VAL A 28 1.96 18.33 2.35
C VAL A 28 1.08 19.05 1.31
N LYS A 29 0.55 18.31 0.33
CA LYS A 29 -0.21 18.91 -0.78
C LYS A 29 -1.63 19.30 -0.37
N ILE A 30 -2.28 18.50 0.47
CA ILE A 30 -3.64 18.69 0.96
C ILE A 30 -3.64 18.53 2.50
N PRO A 31 -3.25 19.59 3.24
CA PRO A 31 -3.14 19.57 4.71
C PRO A 31 -4.41 19.15 5.45
N ALA A 32 -5.59 19.37 4.86
CA ALA A 32 -6.86 18.97 5.43
C ALA A 32 -7.01 17.44 5.56
N ILE A 33 -6.32 16.64 4.74
CA ILE A 33 -6.28 15.18 4.90
C ILE A 33 -5.56 14.82 6.21
N ALA A 34 -4.44 15.48 6.48
CA ALA A 34 -3.66 15.23 7.68
C ALA A 34 -4.45 15.54 8.96
N SER A 35 -5.12 16.70 8.98
CA SER A 35 -6.02 17.06 10.08
C SER A 35 -7.17 16.09 10.24
N SER A 36 -7.84 15.73 9.14
CA SER A 36 -8.95 14.78 9.18
C SER A 36 -8.53 13.43 9.75
N PHE A 37 -7.33 12.97 9.40
CA PHE A 37 -6.75 11.74 9.92
C PHE A 37 -6.46 11.83 11.42
N ILE A 38 -5.91 12.95 11.90
CA ILE A 38 -5.63 13.15 13.33
C ILE A 38 -6.94 13.19 14.14
N TRP A 39 -7.96 13.89 13.66
CA TRP A 39 -9.30 13.87 14.28
C TRP A 39 -9.90 12.47 14.29
N MET A 40 -9.73 11.72 13.19
CA MET A 40 -10.20 10.35 13.07
C MET A 40 -9.48 9.39 14.03
N ILE A 41 -8.20 9.63 14.36
CA ILE A 41 -7.51 8.88 15.43
C ILE A 41 -8.23 9.09 16.77
N GLY A 42 -8.57 10.34 17.11
CA GLY A 42 -9.35 10.65 18.31
C GLY A 42 -10.70 9.93 18.31
N ALA A 43 -11.43 10.00 17.20
CA ALA A 43 -12.70 9.29 17.02
C ALA A 43 -12.56 7.77 17.18
N ALA A 44 -11.50 7.17 16.63
CA ALA A 44 -11.24 5.74 16.75
C ALA A 44 -10.94 5.32 18.19
N LEU A 45 -10.16 6.10 18.94
CA LEU A 45 -9.88 5.82 20.35
C LEU A 45 -11.17 5.89 21.19
N ILE A 46 -12.01 6.90 20.98
CA ILE A 46 -13.31 7.03 21.66
C ILE A 46 -14.18 5.82 21.32
N LEU A 47 -14.29 5.48 20.04
CA LEU A 47 -15.08 4.33 19.58
C LEU A 47 -14.58 3.01 20.19
N GLY A 48 -13.25 2.83 20.28
CA GLY A 48 -12.64 1.66 20.92
C GLY A 48 -13.01 1.54 22.39
N VAL A 49 -13.03 2.64 23.13
CA VAL A 49 -13.49 2.66 24.54
C VAL A 49 -14.98 2.32 24.62
N LEU A 50 -15.82 2.91 23.77
CA LEU A 50 -17.27 2.65 23.75
C LEU A 50 -17.58 1.17 23.50
N MET A 51 -16.94 0.57 22.49
CA MET A 51 -17.20 -0.83 22.10
C MET A 51 -16.58 -1.84 23.07
N TYR A 52 -15.32 -1.66 23.48
CA TYR A 52 -14.57 -2.72 24.19
C TYR A 52 -14.47 -2.53 25.70
N ARG A 53 -14.63 -1.31 26.21
CA ARG A 53 -14.54 -1.03 27.66
C ARG A 53 -15.92 -0.79 28.26
N ILE A 54 -16.69 0.14 27.69
CA ILE A 54 -18.03 0.48 28.16
C ILE A 54 -19.06 -0.55 27.66
N LYS A 55 -18.77 -1.23 26.55
CA LYS A 55 -19.65 -2.24 25.93
C LYS A 55 -21.01 -1.66 25.55
N VAL A 56 -21.01 -0.43 25.04
CA VAL A 56 -22.21 0.19 24.44
C VAL A 56 -22.73 -0.74 23.34
N ASN A 57 -24.05 -0.76 23.15
CA ASN A 57 -24.69 -1.49 22.06
C ASN A 57 -23.99 -1.19 20.72
N PHE A 58 -23.68 -2.24 19.96
CA PHE A 58 -22.90 -2.14 18.73
C PHE A 58 -23.47 -1.11 17.75
N THR A 59 -24.78 -1.15 17.48
CA THR A 59 -25.45 -0.22 16.55
C THR A 59 -25.32 1.23 17.00
N VAL A 60 -25.50 1.49 18.30
CA VAL A 60 -25.34 2.85 18.86
C VAL A 60 -23.90 3.32 18.73
N ALA A 61 -22.93 2.46 19.06
CA ALA A 61 -21.51 2.77 18.91
C ALA A 61 -21.15 3.05 17.43
N THR A 62 -21.70 2.28 16.49
CA THR A 62 -21.52 2.50 15.05
C THR A 62 -22.06 3.85 14.61
N ILE A 63 -23.27 4.24 15.01
CA ILE A 63 -23.86 5.54 14.67
C ILE A 63 -22.98 6.67 15.20
N ILE A 64 -22.56 6.59 16.47
CA ILE A 64 -21.63 7.56 17.07
C ILE A 64 -20.33 7.62 16.28
N GLY A 65 -19.78 6.47 15.90
CA GLY A 65 -18.58 6.35 15.07
C GLY A 65 -18.70 7.07 13.73
N ILE A 66 -19.80 6.84 12.99
CA ILE A 66 -20.06 7.49 11.70
C ILE A 66 -20.19 9.01 11.87
N VAL A 67 -20.91 9.48 12.90
CA VAL A 67 -21.02 10.92 13.19
C VAL A 67 -19.64 11.53 13.48
N MET A 68 -18.83 10.87 14.30
CA MET A 68 -17.46 11.33 14.59
C MET A 68 -16.55 11.30 13.35
N LEU A 69 -16.73 10.33 12.45
CA LEU A 69 -16.00 10.27 11.18
C LEU A 69 -16.35 11.47 10.29
N VAL A 70 -17.64 11.77 10.11
CA VAL A 70 -18.10 12.94 9.34
C VAL A 70 -17.59 14.23 9.98
N ALA A 71 -17.65 14.34 11.31
CA ALA A 71 -17.10 15.47 12.04
C ALA A 71 -15.58 15.60 11.83
N SER A 72 -14.84 14.49 11.79
CA SER A 72 -13.39 14.49 11.54
C SER A 72 -13.04 15.03 10.15
N LEU A 73 -13.78 14.63 9.11
CA LEU A 73 -13.60 15.17 7.75
C LEU A 73 -13.93 16.67 7.70
N TRP A 74 -15.00 17.08 8.38
CA TRP A 74 -15.40 18.48 8.42
C TRP A 74 -14.38 19.36 9.17
N LEU A 75 -14.02 18.96 10.39
CA LEU A 75 -13.01 19.64 11.21
C LEU A 75 -11.65 19.69 10.51
N GLY A 76 -11.29 18.65 9.76
CA GLY A 76 -10.04 18.63 9.01
C GLY A 76 -9.98 19.69 7.91
N VAL A 77 -11.12 19.99 7.26
CA VAL A 77 -11.21 21.09 6.29
C VAL A 77 -11.14 22.45 6.98
N GLN A 78 -11.72 22.61 8.17
CA GLN A 78 -11.73 23.89 8.89
C GLN A 78 -10.36 24.21 9.55
N PHE A 79 -9.68 23.18 10.05
CA PHE A 79 -8.42 23.31 10.80
C PHE A 79 -7.26 22.54 10.13
N PRO A 80 -6.81 22.95 8.92
CA PRO A 80 -5.76 22.26 8.17
C PRO A 80 -4.37 22.43 8.83
N ILE A 81 -3.72 21.32 9.18
CA ILE A 81 -2.39 21.28 9.79
C ILE A 81 -1.36 21.32 8.66
N LYS A 82 -0.80 22.50 8.43
CA LYS A 82 0.26 22.72 7.43
C LYS A 82 1.60 22.34 8.03
N ALA A 83 2.18 21.22 7.58
CA ALA A 83 3.53 20.82 7.96
C ALA A 83 4.29 20.28 6.73
N GLY A 84 5.63 20.39 6.79
CA GLY A 84 6.51 19.92 5.72
C GLY A 84 6.67 18.40 5.72
N PHE A 85 7.16 17.85 4.61
CA PHE A 85 7.39 16.41 4.44
C PHE A 85 8.24 15.82 5.57
N ASN A 86 9.29 16.53 5.98
CA ASN A 86 10.20 16.09 7.04
C ASN A 86 9.48 15.97 8.39
N THR A 87 8.62 16.93 8.73
CA THR A 87 7.81 16.89 9.96
C THR A 87 6.86 15.70 9.97
N TRP A 88 6.25 15.39 8.82
CA TRP A 88 5.40 14.21 8.69
C TRP A 88 6.18 12.89 8.82
N MET A 89 7.41 12.81 8.33
CA MET A 89 8.25 11.61 8.53
C MET A 89 8.52 11.35 10.02
N VAL A 90 8.82 12.41 10.78
CA VAL A 90 9.00 12.33 12.24
C VAL A 90 7.70 11.87 12.91
N PHE A 91 6.57 12.48 12.53
CA PHE A 91 5.26 12.09 13.05
C PHE A 91 4.96 10.61 12.77
N PHE A 92 5.16 10.14 11.53
CA PHE A 92 4.93 8.74 11.17
C PHE A 92 5.85 7.79 11.94
N PHE A 93 7.12 8.14 12.11
CA PHE A 93 8.08 7.33 12.88
C PHE A 93 7.55 7.04 14.29
N PHE A 94 7.18 8.07 15.04
CA PHE A 94 6.64 7.87 16.40
C PHE A 94 5.26 7.21 16.38
N TYR A 95 4.40 7.61 15.45
CA TYR A 95 3.05 7.08 15.33
C TYR A 95 3.05 5.56 15.13
N ILE A 96 3.80 5.03 14.15
CA ILE A 96 3.78 3.60 13.84
C ILE A 96 4.43 2.75 14.94
N ILE A 97 5.35 3.31 15.72
CA ILE A 97 5.92 2.64 16.91
C ILE A 97 4.82 2.48 17.96
N ILE A 98 4.11 3.56 18.28
CA ILE A 98 3.04 3.54 19.28
C ILE A 98 1.92 2.61 18.80
N ALA A 99 1.43 2.78 17.58
CA ALA A 99 0.34 1.99 17.02
C ALA A 99 0.68 0.49 16.97
N ALA A 100 1.92 0.12 16.62
CA ALA A 100 2.36 -1.28 16.58
C ALA A 100 2.52 -1.93 17.97
N ALA A 101 2.85 -1.14 18.99
CA ALA A 101 3.11 -1.61 20.35
C ALA A 101 1.85 -1.72 21.23
N ILE A 102 0.83 -0.90 20.99
CA ILE A 102 -0.43 -0.96 21.74
C ILE A 102 -1.34 -2.11 21.27
N PRO A 103 -2.23 -2.62 22.14
CA PRO A 103 -3.24 -3.61 21.78
C PRO A 103 -4.11 -3.21 20.58
N VAL A 104 -4.45 -4.20 19.74
CA VAL A 104 -5.14 -4.01 18.45
C VAL A 104 -6.52 -3.37 18.61
N ASN A 105 -7.24 -3.73 19.67
CA ASN A 105 -8.59 -3.26 19.98
C ASN A 105 -8.66 -1.79 20.43
N ILE A 106 -7.53 -1.17 20.80
CA ILE A 106 -7.51 0.22 21.26
C ILE A 106 -7.56 1.19 20.09
N LEU A 107 -6.77 0.94 19.04
CA LEU A 107 -6.62 1.89 17.92
C LEU A 107 -6.91 1.23 16.57
N LEU A 108 -6.22 0.14 16.24
CA LEU A 108 -6.25 -0.42 14.89
C LEU A 108 -7.65 -0.89 14.52
N GLN A 109 -8.28 -1.71 15.35
CA GLN A 109 -9.60 -2.30 15.04
C GLN A 109 -10.73 -1.25 14.99
N PRO A 110 -10.89 -0.32 15.97
CA PRO A 110 -11.88 0.75 15.86
C PRO A 110 -11.64 1.68 14.66
N ARG A 111 -10.39 2.01 14.36
CA ARG A 111 -10.05 2.86 13.22
C ARG A 111 -10.38 2.15 11.91
N ASP A 112 -9.99 0.90 11.75
CA ASP A 112 -10.23 0.15 10.53
C ASP A 112 -11.74 -0.06 10.32
N TYR A 113 -12.51 -0.20 11.41
CA TYR A 113 -13.96 -0.17 11.35
C TYR A 113 -14.51 1.17 10.83
N LEU A 114 -14.03 2.32 11.32
CA LEU A 114 -14.40 3.64 10.76
C LEU A 114 -13.98 3.78 9.29
N ASN A 115 -12.81 3.28 8.92
CA ASN A 115 -12.29 3.31 7.55
C ASN A 115 -13.18 2.53 6.58
N SER A 116 -13.89 1.48 7.04
CA SER A 116 -14.83 0.74 6.19
C SER A 116 -16.00 1.62 5.72
N PHE A 117 -16.59 2.42 6.62
CA PHE A 117 -17.66 3.37 6.24
C PHE A 117 -17.14 4.47 5.33
N LEU A 118 -15.92 4.95 5.59
CA LEU A 118 -15.26 5.90 4.71
C LEU A 118 -15.17 5.32 3.29
N LEU A 119 -14.67 4.08 3.14
CA LEU A 119 -14.60 3.37 1.86
C LEU A 119 -15.98 3.23 1.20
N TYR A 120 -17.01 2.77 1.92
CA TYR A 120 -18.33 2.60 1.32
C TYR A 120 -18.92 3.91 0.81
N ALA A 121 -18.79 4.99 1.59
CA ALA A 121 -19.34 6.29 1.24
C ALA A 121 -18.77 6.83 -0.07
N GLY A 122 -17.45 6.85 -0.22
CA GLY A 122 -16.90 7.36 -1.46
C GLY A 122 -17.00 6.36 -2.63
N LEU A 123 -17.17 5.04 -2.41
CA LEU A 123 -17.40 4.09 -3.49
C LEU A 123 -18.76 4.37 -4.11
N ALA A 124 -19.77 4.63 -3.27
CA ALA A 124 -21.09 5.07 -3.71
C ALA A 124 -21.02 6.41 -4.48
N ILE A 125 -20.37 7.44 -3.91
CA ILE A 125 -20.21 8.75 -4.57
C ILE A 125 -19.43 8.61 -5.89
N GLY A 126 -18.35 7.84 -5.88
CA GLY A 126 -17.47 7.64 -7.02
C GLY A 126 -18.15 6.86 -8.13
N PHE A 127 -18.97 5.87 -7.79
CA PHE A 127 -19.78 5.12 -8.75
C PHE A 127 -20.83 6.01 -9.42
N LEU A 128 -21.61 6.74 -8.62
CA LEU A 128 -22.60 7.69 -9.16
C LEU A 128 -21.92 8.72 -10.07
N ALA A 129 -20.80 9.29 -9.61
CA ALA A 129 -20.03 10.23 -10.41
C ALA A 129 -19.50 9.59 -11.70
N ALA A 130 -18.98 8.37 -11.66
CA ALA A 130 -18.48 7.68 -12.86
C ALA A 130 -19.58 7.42 -13.89
N VAL A 131 -20.79 7.04 -13.45
CA VAL A 131 -21.94 6.79 -14.33
C VAL A 131 -22.47 8.09 -14.94
N PHE A 132 -22.61 9.15 -14.14
CA PHE A 132 -23.23 10.40 -14.59
C PHE A 132 -22.25 11.41 -15.20
N ALA A 133 -20.96 11.32 -14.91
CA ALA A 133 -19.90 12.10 -15.54
C ALA A 133 -19.38 11.45 -16.82
N PHE A 134 -20.06 10.41 -17.32
CA PHE A 134 -19.59 9.60 -18.43
C PHE A 134 -19.26 10.48 -19.64
N ARG A 135 -17.96 10.58 -19.90
CA ARG A 135 -17.36 11.26 -21.04
C ARG A 135 -16.23 10.38 -21.55
N GLY A 136 -15.86 10.55 -22.82
CA GLY A 136 -14.72 9.83 -23.41
C GLY A 136 -13.44 10.01 -22.59
N PHE A 137 -12.50 9.08 -22.75
CA PHE A 137 -11.21 9.16 -22.06
C PHE A 137 -10.35 10.31 -22.59
N GLU A 138 -9.69 11.02 -21.68
CA GLU A 138 -8.71 12.06 -22.00
C GLU A 138 -7.31 11.49 -22.21
N VAL A 139 -7.11 10.24 -21.82
CA VAL A 139 -5.84 9.52 -21.93
C VAL A 139 -5.86 8.63 -23.18
N PRO A 140 -4.72 8.45 -23.87
CA PRO A 140 -4.67 7.57 -25.03
C PRO A 140 -4.93 6.12 -24.60
N ALA A 141 -5.72 5.38 -25.40
CA ALA A 141 -6.01 3.96 -25.16
C ALA A 141 -4.74 3.09 -25.14
N PHE A 142 -3.75 3.49 -25.94
CA PHE A 142 -2.41 2.90 -25.94
C PHE A 142 -1.38 4.02 -25.97
N SER A 143 -0.42 4.00 -25.05
CA SER A 143 0.72 4.93 -25.06
C SER A 143 2.00 4.27 -25.59
N THR A 144 2.41 3.14 -25.01
CA THR A 144 3.66 2.43 -25.34
C THR A 144 3.75 1.14 -24.53
N PHE A 145 4.51 0.16 -25.01
CA PHE A 145 4.88 -1.05 -24.26
C PHE A 145 6.04 -0.84 -23.27
N ALA A 146 6.72 0.31 -23.29
CA ALA A 146 7.86 0.58 -22.41
C ALA A 146 7.82 1.99 -21.78
N PRO A 147 6.76 2.34 -21.02
CA PRO A 147 6.64 3.67 -20.41
C PRO A 147 7.74 3.92 -19.37
N ILE A 148 8.06 5.19 -19.10
CA ILE A 148 9.07 5.56 -18.10
C ILE A 148 8.43 5.63 -16.71
N LEU A 149 8.42 4.50 -16.00
CA LEU A 149 7.73 4.35 -14.71
C LEU A 149 8.69 4.15 -13.52
N ALA A 150 9.82 3.47 -13.73
CA ALA A 150 10.77 3.10 -12.68
C ALA A 150 12.15 3.76 -12.90
N GLY A 151 12.57 4.60 -11.95
CA GLY A 151 13.91 5.23 -11.92
C GLY A 151 14.35 5.92 -13.21
N GLY A 152 13.40 6.48 -13.97
CA GLY A 152 13.71 7.20 -15.22
C GLY A 152 14.09 6.30 -16.41
N LYS A 153 13.88 4.99 -16.31
CA LYS A 153 14.16 4.03 -17.40
C LYS A 153 12.88 3.55 -18.08
N PRO A 154 12.92 3.26 -19.40
CA PRO A 154 11.85 2.54 -20.08
C PRO A 154 11.56 1.23 -19.34
N THR A 155 10.33 1.05 -18.90
CA THR A 155 9.90 -0.08 -18.06
C THR A 155 9.06 -1.01 -18.93
N PRO A 156 9.53 -2.21 -19.30
CA PRO A 156 8.80 -3.14 -20.16
C PRO A 156 7.45 -3.53 -19.57
N PHE A 157 6.40 -3.58 -20.41
CA PHE A 157 5.03 -3.94 -20.03
C PHE A 157 4.97 -5.17 -19.11
N TRP A 158 5.71 -6.21 -19.48
CA TRP A 158 6.03 -7.33 -18.60
C TRP A 158 7.51 -7.23 -18.23
N PRO A 159 7.89 -7.02 -16.95
CA PRO A 159 7.10 -7.22 -15.73
C PRO A 159 6.58 -5.93 -15.06
N ALA A 160 6.41 -4.81 -15.78
CA ALA A 160 5.86 -3.58 -15.18
C ALA A 160 4.50 -3.78 -14.49
N ILE A 161 3.62 -4.64 -15.04
CA ILE A 161 2.34 -4.97 -14.40
C ILE A 161 2.56 -5.50 -12.97
N PRO A 162 3.22 -6.66 -12.76
CA PRO A 162 3.41 -7.17 -11.41
C PRO A 162 4.29 -6.23 -10.54
N LEU A 163 5.27 -5.53 -11.11
CA LEU A 163 6.17 -4.66 -10.34
C LEU A 163 5.57 -3.32 -9.89
N ILE A 164 4.82 -2.64 -10.76
CA ILE A 164 4.40 -1.25 -10.54
C ILE A 164 2.94 -1.17 -10.11
N ILE A 165 2.07 -1.96 -10.75
CA ILE A 165 0.65 -2.05 -10.35
C ILE A 165 0.54 -2.85 -9.03
N ALA A 166 1.49 -3.77 -8.80
CA ALA A 166 1.67 -4.46 -7.54
C ALA A 166 0.37 -5.07 -7.02
N CYS A 167 -0.15 -4.57 -5.90
CA CYS A 167 -1.36 -5.10 -5.26
C CYS A 167 -2.62 -5.02 -6.13
N GLY A 168 -2.64 -4.17 -7.17
CA GLY A 168 -3.74 -4.11 -8.15
C GLY A 168 -3.73 -5.25 -9.19
N SER A 169 -2.61 -5.97 -9.33
CA SER A 169 -2.53 -7.18 -10.17
C SER A 169 -2.44 -8.45 -9.34
N LEU A 170 -1.60 -8.47 -8.30
CA LEU A 170 -1.36 -9.62 -7.43
C LEU A 170 -0.66 -9.17 -6.14
N SER A 171 -1.02 -9.71 -4.96
CA SER A 171 -0.54 -9.18 -3.67
C SER A 171 -0.04 -10.23 -2.70
N GLY A 172 1.25 -10.18 -2.35
CA GLY A 172 1.83 -10.98 -1.28
C GLY A 172 1.60 -10.37 0.09
N PHE A 173 1.45 -9.06 0.18
CA PHE A 173 1.11 -8.39 1.42
C PHE A 173 -0.28 -8.81 1.91
N HIS A 174 -1.27 -8.96 1.02
CA HIS A 174 -2.58 -9.47 1.40
C HIS A 174 -2.51 -10.89 1.95
N SER A 175 -1.64 -11.76 1.42
CA SER A 175 -1.48 -13.11 1.99
C SER A 175 -0.80 -13.11 3.38
N LEU A 176 0.13 -12.17 3.62
CA LEU A 176 0.72 -11.96 4.95
C LEU A 176 -0.28 -11.41 5.97
N VAL A 177 -1.09 -10.42 5.57
CA VAL A 177 -2.12 -9.84 6.43
C VAL A 177 -3.21 -10.87 6.72
N ALA A 178 -3.66 -11.62 5.70
CA ALA A 178 -4.65 -12.67 5.85
C ALA A 178 -4.19 -13.77 6.82
N SER A 179 -2.94 -14.22 6.71
CA SER A 179 -2.37 -15.24 7.60
C SER A 179 -2.03 -14.72 9.01
N GLY A 180 -1.62 -13.46 9.14
CA GLY A 180 -1.17 -12.88 10.41
C GLY A 180 -2.27 -12.24 11.26
N THR A 181 -3.32 -11.71 10.63
CA THR A 181 -4.40 -10.93 11.29
C THR A 181 -5.79 -11.47 10.99
N SER A 182 -6.21 -11.56 9.72
CA SER A 182 -7.59 -11.94 9.37
C SER A 182 -7.95 -13.34 9.85
N SER A 183 -7.06 -14.32 9.68
CA SER A 183 -7.24 -15.70 10.12
C SER A 183 -7.55 -15.84 11.62
N LYS A 184 -7.09 -14.90 12.45
CA LYS A 184 -7.29 -14.88 13.91
C LYS A 184 -8.58 -14.17 14.32
N GLN A 185 -9.26 -13.53 13.38
CA GLN A 185 -10.50 -12.78 13.58
C GLN A 185 -11.72 -13.48 12.96
N LEU A 186 -11.51 -14.54 12.17
CA LEU A 186 -12.60 -15.37 11.66
C LEU A 186 -13.24 -16.15 12.81
N GLU A 187 -14.57 -16.17 12.86
CA GLU A 187 -15.31 -16.99 13.82
C GLU A 187 -15.29 -18.47 13.41
N LYS A 188 -15.42 -18.74 12.11
CA LYS A 188 -15.36 -20.08 11.51
C LYS A 188 -14.72 -20.06 10.13
N GLU A 189 -14.22 -21.23 9.71
CA GLU A 189 -13.48 -21.37 8.44
C GLU A 189 -14.34 -21.02 7.21
N SER A 190 -15.64 -21.27 7.24
CA SER A 190 -16.55 -20.91 6.13
C SER A 190 -16.57 -19.41 5.84
N ASP A 191 -16.26 -18.58 6.83
CA ASP A 191 -16.24 -17.12 6.67
C ASP A 191 -15.00 -16.66 5.90
N ALA A 192 -13.96 -17.50 5.81
CA ALA A 192 -12.72 -17.20 5.10
C ALA A 192 -12.97 -16.89 3.61
N LEU A 193 -13.94 -17.56 2.98
CA LEU A 193 -14.27 -17.30 1.57
C LEU A 193 -14.88 -15.91 1.38
N PHE A 194 -15.87 -15.56 2.21
CA PHE A 194 -16.54 -14.26 2.11
C PHE A 194 -15.61 -13.11 2.51
N ILE A 195 -14.86 -13.26 3.61
CA ILE A 195 -13.96 -12.22 4.12
C ILE A 195 -12.69 -12.12 3.28
N GLY A 196 -12.12 -13.24 2.85
CA GLY A 196 -10.90 -13.28 2.06
C GLY A 196 -11.17 -12.93 0.59
N TYR A 197 -11.91 -13.77 -0.12
CA TYR A 197 -12.18 -13.59 -1.55
C TYR A 197 -13.28 -12.56 -1.82
N GLY A 198 -14.38 -12.60 -1.05
CA GLY A 198 -15.51 -11.69 -1.24
C GLY A 198 -15.13 -10.21 -1.05
N ALA A 199 -14.33 -9.88 -0.03
CA ALA A 199 -13.87 -8.51 0.17
C ALA A 199 -13.00 -7.98 -0.98
N MET A 200 -12.25 -8.84 -1.68
CA MET A 200 -11.42 -8.43 -2.82
C MET A 200 -12.23 -7.86 -3.99
N PHE A 201 -13.51 -8.22 -4.15
CA PHE A 201 -14.37 -7.58 -5.16
C PHE A 201 -14.56 -6.08 -4.90
N THR A 202 -14.59 -5.66 -3.62
CA THR A 202 -14.70 -4.24 -3.27
C THR A 202 -13.41 -3.48 -3.59
N GLU A 203 -12.24 -4.11 -3.43
CA GLU A 203 -10.96 -3.54 -3.89
C GLU A 203 -10.85 -3.48 -5.42
N GLY A 204 -11.35 -4.50 -6.11
CA GLY A 204 -11.46 -4.50 -7.56
C GLY A 204 -12.33 -3.34 -8.06
N PHE A 205 -13.48 -3.12 -7.41
CA PHE A 205 -14.36 -2.00 -7.70
C PHE A 205 -13.69 -0.64 -7.43
N LEU A 206 -12.97 -0.51 -6.31
CA LEU A 206 -12.16 0.68 -6.02
C LEU A 206 -11.14 0.94 -7.14
N SER A 207 -10.43 -0.10 -7.61
CA SER A 207 -9.49 0.01 -8.72
C SER A 207 -10.16 0.53 -10.00
N THR A 208 -11.36 0.03 -10.32
CA THR A 208 -12.16 0.53 -11.45
C THR A 208 -12.47 2.03 -11.33
N ILE A 209 -12.90 2.50 -10.16
CA ILE A 209 -13.17 3.93 -9.91
C ILE A 209 -11.89 4.78 -10.05
N VAL A 210 -10.75 4.30 -9.56
CA VAL A 210 -9.46 4.98 -9.73
C VAL A 210 -9.09 5.08 -11.21
N ILE A 211 -9.23 4.01 -11.98
CA ILE A 211 -8.94 4.00 -13.42
C ILE A 211 -9.87 4.95 -14.17
N VAL A 212 -11.18 4.88 -13.94
CA VAL A 212 -12.15 5.74 -14.63
C VAL A 212 -11.92 7.22 -14.30
N SER A 213 -11.68 7.56 -13.04
CA SER A 213 -11.40 8.94 -12.64
C SER A 213 -10.14 9.48 -13.31
N ILE A 214 -9.03 8.74 -13.31
CA ILE A 214 -7.78 9.18 -13.95
C ILE A 214 -7.90 9.18 -15.48
N ALA A 215 -8.55 8.19 -16.08
CA ALA A 215 -8.71 8.10 -17.53
C ALA A 215 -9.62 9.21 -18.08
N GLY A 216 -10.68 9.57 -17.34
CA GLY A 216 -11.64 10.59 -17.74
C GLY A 216 -11.31 12.01 -17.29
N PHE A 217 -10.50 12.21 -16.25
CA PHE A 217 -10.24 13.54 -15.66
C PHE A 217 -8.76 13.81 -15.33
N GLY A 218 -7.86 12.85 -15.55
CA GLY A 218 -6.45 12.98 -15.17
C GLY A 218 -5.68 14.00 -16.01
N TYR A 219 -5.99 14.16 -17.29
CA TYR A 219 -5.37 15.18 -18.13
C TYR A 219 -5.87 16.57 -17.75
N THR A 220 -7.18 16.70 -17.50
CA THR A 220 -7.78 17.92 -16.95
C THR A 220 -7.12 18.32 -15.63
N ALA A 221 -6.94 17.37 -14.70
CA ALA A 221 -6.25 17.61 -13.43
C ALA A 221 -4.82 18.12 -13.62
N LEU A 222 -4.07 17.55 -14.58
CA LEU A 222 -2.72 18.00 -14.92
C LEU A 222 -2.72 19.41 -15.53
N LYS A 223 -3.61 19.71 -16.48
CA LYS A 223 -3.71 21.05 -17.09
C LYS A 223 -4.07 22.13 -16.06
N ASN A 224 -5.04 21.85 -15.19
CA ASN A 224 -5.45 22.78 -14.14
C ASN A 224 -4.29 23.06 -13.17
N ALA A 225 -3.54 22.01 -12.78
CA ALA A 225 -2.36 22.18 -11.94
C ALA A 225 -1.23 22.95 -12.65
N GLY A 226 -1.02 22.71 -13.95
CA GLY A 226 -0.06 23.43 -14.78
C GLY A 226 -0.40 24.91 -14.90
N ALA A 227 -1.65 25.25 -15.18
CA ALA A 227 -2.14 26.63 -15.24
C ALA A 227 -1.93 27.35 -13.90
N ALA A 228 -2.28 26.72 -12.78
CA ALA A 228 -2.08 27.30 -11.45
C ALA A 228 -0.60 27.53 -11.07
N MET A 229 0.33 26.87 -11.76
CA MET A 229 1.77 26.96 -11.51
C MET A 229 2.54 27.65 -12.64
N ASN A 230 1.87 28.17 -13.68
CA ASN A 230 2.49 28.69 -14.90
C ASN A 230 3.46 27.69 -15.57
N VAL A 231 3.12 26.40 -15.56
CA VAL A 231 3.86 25.32 -16.21
C VAL A 231 3.05 24.79 -17.38
N ALA A 232 3.60 24.86 -18.60
CA ALA A 232 2.96 24.32 -19.78
C ALA A 232 2.87 22.78 -19.72
N VAL A 233 1.67 22.25 -19.92
CA VAL A 233 1.39 20.81 -19.98
C VAL A 233 1.26 20.40 -21.45
N THR A 234 2.31 19.80 -21.99
CA THR A 234 2.42 19.43 -23.42
C THR A 234 2.24 17.94 -23.65
N LEU A 235 1.36 17.26 -22.90
CA LEU A 235 1.07 15.85 -23.14
C LEU A 235 0.13 15.70 -24.33
N ASP A 236 0.48 14.77 -25.22
CA ASP A 236 -0.33 14.32 -26.36
C ASP A 236 -0.26 12.78 -26.47
N ALA A 237 -1.01 12.21 -27.42
CA ALA A 237 -1.05 10.76 -27.62
C ALA A 237 0.31 10.15 -28.01
N GLY A 238 1.17 10.90 -28.71
CA GLY A 238 2.48 10.41 -29.17
C GLY A 238 3.57 10.45 -28.10
N ASN A 239 3.47 11.37 -27.13
CA ASN A 239 4.50 11.55 -26.10
C ASN A 239 4.09 11.04 -24.70
N TRP A 240 2.84 10.61 -24.52
CA TRP A 240 2.26 10.26 -23.21
C TRP A 240 3.15 9.34 -22.38
N GLY A 241 3.58 8.21 -22.96
CA GLY A 241 4.37 7.20 -22.24
C GLY A 241 5.74 7.66 -21.78
N ALA A 242 6.34 8.62 -22.48
CA ALA A 242 7.65 9.18 -22.15
C ALA A 242 7.54 10.37 -21.18
N MET A 243 6.51 11.20 -21.33
CA MET A 243 6.42 12.50 -20.65
C MET A 243 5.50 12.50 -19.43
N PHE A 244 4.54 11.58 -19.30
CA PHE A 244 3.54 11.59 -18.22
C PHE A 244 4.17 11.73 -16.83
N THR A 245 5.13 10.87 -16.48
CA THR A 245 5.80 10.89 -15.17
C THR A 245 6.52 12.23 -14.93
N LYS A 246 7.16 12.79 -15.96
CA LYS A 246 7.89 14.07 -15.87
C LYS A 246 6.91 15.24 -15.71
N THR A 247 5.84 15.26 -16.48
CA THR A 247 4.80 16.31 -16.44
C THR A 247 4.10 16.33 -15.09
N ALA A 248 3.68 15.17 -14.57
CA ALA A 248 3.06 15.06 -13.26
C ALA A 248 3.99 15.56 -12.13
N ALA A 249 5.29 15.25 -12.22
CA ALA A 249 6.29 15.76 -11.29
C ALA A 249 6.48 17.29 -11.40
N ALA A 250 6.48 17.84 -12.61
CA ALA A 250 6.67 19.27 -12.86
C ALA A 250 5.54 20.12 -12.25
N VAL A 251 4.29 19.65 -12.33
CA VAL A 251 3.12 20.32 -11.73
C VAL A 251 2.89 19.93 -10.26
N LYS A 252 3.86 19.25 -9.62
CA LYS A 252 3.83 18.81 -8.21
C LYS A 252 2.54 18.03 -7.86
N LEU A 253 2.07 17.21 -8.78
CA LEU A 253 0.90 16.35 -8.61
C LEU A 253 1.39 14.90 -8.48
N THR A 254 1.59 14.45 -7.24
CA THR A 254 1.96 13.05 -6.99
C THR A 254 0.84 12.12 -7.46
N ARG A 255 1.13 10.85 -7.70
CA ARG A 255 0.15 9.87 -8.21
C ARG A 255 -1.13 9.81 -7.38
N ALA A 256 -1.00 9.81 -6.05
CA ALA A 256 -2.14 9.84 -5.15
C ALA A 256 -2.91 11.17 -5.22
N ASN A 257 -2.21 12.32 -5.30
CA ASN A 257 -2.88 13.61 -5.47
C ASN A 257 -3.53 13.76 -6.84
N LEU A 258 -3.00 13.12 -7.89
CA LEU A 258 -3.64 13.05 -9.21
C LEU A 258 -4.97 12.30 -9.12
N PHE A 259 -5.01 11.15 -8.45
CA PHE A 259 -6.27 10.47 -8.17
C PHE A 259 -7.24 11.37 -7.40
N VAL A 260 -6.80 11.97 -6.28
CA VAL A 260 -7.66 12.83 -5.44
C VAL A 260 -8.25 14.00 -6.25
N GLN A 261 -7.43 14.62 -7.10
CA GLN A 261 -7.87 15.72 -7.97
C GLN A 261 -8.84 15.23 -9.04
N SER A 262 -8.50 14.14 -9.75
CA SER A 262 -9.33 13.59 -10.83
C SER A 262 -10.68 13.09 -10.32
N TYR A 263 -10.70 12.46 -9.14
CA TYR A 263 -11.93 12.03 -8.47
C TYR A 263 -12.80 13.24 -8.10
N ALA A 264 -12.21 14.31 -7.55
CA ALA A 264 -12.95 15.52 -7.22
C ALA A 264 -13.53 16.21 -8.46
N ASP A 265 -12.76 16.26 -9.55
CA ASP A 265 -13.21 16.85 -10.82
C ASP A 265 -14.33 16.00 -11.45
N MET A 266 -14.25 14.67 -11.36
CA MET A 266 -15.29 13.74 -11.80
C MET A 266 -16.61 13.95 -11.04
N VAL A 267 -16.56 14.06 -9.71
CA VAL A 267 -17.76 14.33 -8.89
C VAL A 267 -18.34 15.70 -9.22
N ALA A 268 -17.49 16.71 -9.36
CA ALA A 268 -17.91 18.08 -9.67
C ALA A 268 -18.55 18.23 -11.07
N ALA A 269 -18.23 17.33 -12.00
CA ALA A 269 -18.82 17.31 -13.34
C ALA A 269 -20.26 16.75 -13.39
N THR A 270 -20.84 16.36 -12.25
CA THR A 270 -22.20 15.82 -12.15
C THR A 270 -23.10 16.70 -11.30
N TRP A 271 -24.36 16.30 -11.14
CA TRP A 271 -25.29 16.91 -10.18
C TRP A 271 -24.77 16.86 -8.73
N LEU A 272 -23.81 15.99 -8.41
CA LEU A 272 -23.11 15.96 -7.11
C LEU A 272 -22.17 17.15 -6.88
N GLY A 273 -22.01 18.05 -7.86
CA GLY A 273 -21.24 19.28 -7.73
C GLY A 273 -21.71 20.24 -6.63
N PHE A 274 -22.89 19.99 -6.03
CA PHE A 274 -23.32 20.68 -4.81
C PHE A 274 -22.39 20.40 -3.62
N ILE A 275 -21.67 19.26 -3.62
CA ILE A 275 -20.67 18.94 -2.61
C ILE A 275 -19.41 19.74 -2.93
N PRO A 276 -18.97 20.68 -2.06
CA PRO A 276 -17.81 21.51 -2.37
C PRO A 276 -16.56 20.66 -2.60
N THR A 277 -15.82 20.95 -3.67
CA THR A 277 -14.66 20.16 -4.11
C THR A 277 -13.60 19.93 -3.02
N LYS A 278 -13.46 20.86 -2.07
CA LYS A 278 -12.59 20.72 -0.90
C LYS A 278 -12.93 19.49 -0.04
N PHE A 279 -14.23 19.20 0.17
CA PHE A 279 -14.68 18.04 0.95
C PHE A 279 -14.48 16.76 0.15
N VAL A 280 -14.76 16.78 -1.15
CA VAL A 280 -14.54 15.62 -2.03
C VAL A 280 -13.06 15.24 -2.08
N LYS A 281 -12.15 16.23 -2.18
CA LYS A 281 -10.71 16.01 -2.11
C LYS A 281 -10.26 15.43 -0.77
N VAL A 282 -10.84 15.90 0.34
CA VAL A 282 -10.55 15.33 1.66
C VAL A 282 -11.08 13.91 1.77
N LEU A 283 -12.28 13.61 1.28
CA LEU A 283 -12.85 12.27 1.28
C LEU A 283 -11.96 11.29 0.49
N ALA A 284 -11.68 11.60 -0.77
CA ALA A 284 -10.82 10.76 -1.62
C ALA A 284 -9.39 10.67 -1.10
N GLY A 285 -8.88 11.76 -0.52
CA GLY A 285 -7.56 11.80 0.10
C GLY A 285 -7.49 10.96 1.37
N MET A 286 -8.54 11.00 2.18
CA MET A 286 -8.68 10.21 3.39
C MET A 286 -8.79 8.73 3.09
N TRP A 287 -9.35 8.31 1.95
CA TRP A 287 -9.27 6.91 1.52
C TRP A 287 -7.85 6.42 1.40
N VAL A 288 -7.06 7.09 0.56
CA VAL A 288 -5.67 6.69 0.30
C VAL A 288 -4.87 6.78 1.61
N ALA A 289 -5.05 7.85 2.38
CA ALA A 289 -4.36 8.04 3.65
C ALA A 289 -4.76 6.98 4.69
N ALA A 290 -6.05 6.67 4.83
CA ALA A 290 -6.54 5.68 5.79
C ALA A 290 -5.97 4.29 5.48
N PHE A 291 -6.06 3.83 4.22
CA PHE A 291 -5.49 2.54 3.82
C PHE A 291 -3.98 2.48 4.02
N ALA A 292 -3.27 3.54 3.62
CA ALA A 292 -1.84 3.62 3.76
C ALA A 292 -1.39 3.64 5.24
N MET A 293 -2.12 4.35 6.11
CA MET A 293 -1.83 4.40 7.55
C MET A 293 -2.16 3.09 8.26
N THR A 294 -3.26 2.41 7.89
CA THR A 294 -3.54 1.05 8.36
C THR A 294 -2.45 0.07 7.94
N THR A 295 -1.97 0.22 6.71
CA THR A 295 -0.86 -0.58 6.18
C THR A 295 0.42 -0.33 6.96
N LEU A 296 0.77 0.93 7.22
CA LEU A 296 1.96 1.31 8.01
C LEU A 296 1.98 0.67 9.40
N ASP A 297 0.87 0.74 10.12
CA ASP A 297 0.75 0.18 11.47
C ASP A 297 0.82 -1.34 11.48
N THR A 298 0.05 -1.98 10.60
CA THR A 298 0.01 -3.44 10.47
C THR A 298 1.39 -3.96 10.11
N THR A 299 2.04 -3.28 9.17
CA THR A 299 3.38 -3.63 8.71
C THR A 299 4.41 -3.53 9.82
N ASN A 300 4.41 -2.42 10.57
CA ASN A 300 5.36 -2.25 11.66
C ASN A 300 5.14 -3.26 12.80
N ARG A 301 3.87 -3.64 13.04
CA ARG A 301 3.51 -4.69 14.00
C ARG A 301 3.95 -6.09 13.54
N LEU A 302 3.69 -6.45 12.28
CA LEU A 302 4.13 -7.72 11.72
C LEU A 302 5.66 -7.81 11.66
N ALA A 303 6.35 -6.70 11.38
CA ALA A 303 7.81 -6.66 11.33
C ALA A 303 8.42 -6.91 12.71
N ARG A 304 7.79 -6.37 13.76
CA ARG A 304 8.15 -6.69 15.15
C ARG A 304 7.99 -8.18 15.46
N TYR A 305 6.87 -8.81 15.06
CA TYR A 305 6.70 -10.25 15.26
C TYR A 305 7.77 -11.04 14.50
N CYS A 306 8.05 -10.64 13.26
CA CYS A 306 9.11 -11.23 12.45
C CYS A 306 10.49 -11.13 13.12
N LEU A 307 10.83 -9.97 13.68
CA LEU A 307 12.08 -9.78 14.42
C LEU A 307 12.16 -10.67 15.66
N ALA A 308 11.05 -10.84 16.39
CA ALA A 308 11.02 -11.71 17.56
C ALA A 308 11.27 -13.18 17.19
N GLU A 309 10.69 -13.65 16.08
CA GLU A 309 10.93 -14.99 15.54
C GLU A 309 12.38 -15.16 15.05
N MET A 310 12.91 -14.15 14.36
CA MET A 310 14.31 -14.15 13.89
C MET A 310 15.32 -14.14 15.05
N ALA A 311 14.96 -13.52 16.17
CA ALA A 311 15.77 -13.49 17.38
C ALA A 311 15.62 -14.74 18.25
N ALA A 312 14.68 -15.66 17.95
CA ALA A 312 14.44 -16.85 18.77
C ALA A 312 15.71 -17.68 19.09
N PRO A 313 16.68 -17.88 18.17
CA PRO A 313 17.94 -18.58 18.49
C PRO A 313 18.80 -17.89 19.56
N LEU A 314 18.59 -16.59 19.81
CA LEU A 314 19.29 -15.83 20.84
C LEU A 314 18.73 -16.07 22.24
N LYS A 315 17.57 -16.72 22.37
CA LYS A 315 16.90 -16.93 23.67
C LYS A 315 17.78 -17.71 24.64
N GLU A 316 18.47 -18.73 24.14
CA GLU A 316 19.34 -19.60 24.94
C GLU A 316 20.80 -19.13 24.93
N SER A 317 21.27 -18.55 23.82
CA SER A 317 22.67 -18.12 23.66
C SER A 317 22.98 -16.73 24.22
N ALA A 318 22.01 -15.81 24.21
CA ALA A 318 22.17 -14.41 24.62
C ALA A 318 20.84 -13.81 25.12
N ALA A 319 20.31 -14.34 26.23
CA ALA A 319 19.00 -13.97 26.76
C ALA A 319 18.81 -12.46 26.99
N GLY A 320 19.85 -11.73 27.41
CA GLY A 320 19.80 -10.27 27.55
C GLY A 320 19.54 -9.56 26.22
N LEU A 321 20.25 -9.95 25.16
CA LEU A 321 20.05 -9.42 23.81
C LEU A 321 18.69 -9.80 23.24
N TYR A 322 18.24 -11.04 23.47
CA TYR A 322 16.90 -11.49 23.11
C TYR A 322 15.80 -10.61 23.72
N ASN A 323 15.88 -10.33 25.03
CA ASN A 323 14.90 -9.51 25.73
C ASN A 323 14.86 -8.06 25.21
N ILE A 324 16.01 -7.50 24.82
CA ILE A 324 16.08 -6.18 24.20
C ILE A 324 15.44 -6.19 22.81
N LEU A 325 15.84 -7.12 21.94
CA LEU A 325 15.37 -7.18 20.55
C LEU A 325 13.90 -7.57 20.41
N THR A 326 13.33 -8.25 21.41
CA THR A 326 11.92 -8.68 21.43
C THR A 326 11.01 -7.74 22.21
N ASN A 327 11.57 -6.78 22.95
CA ASN A 327 10.78 -5.76 23.65
C ASN A 327 9.87 -5.03 22.66
N ARG A 328 8.59 -4.90 22.99
CA ARG A 328 7.58 -4.41 22.05
C ARG A 328 7.88 -3.03 21.46
N TRP A 329 8.56 -2.16 22.20
CA TRP A 329 8.88 -0.81 21.76
C TRP A 329 10.14 -0.81 20.90
N ILE A 330 11.18 -1.51 21.36
CA ILE A 330 12.47 -1.60 20.66
C ILE A 330 12.32 -2.34 19.33
N ALA A 331 11.63 -3.47 19.32
CA ALA A 331 11.37 -4.27 18.14
C ALA A 331 10.53 -3.51 17.08
N SER A 332 9.75 -2.50 17.50
CA SER A 332 9.01 -1.62 16.59
C SER A 332 9.85 -0.43 16.08
N ILE A 333 10.94 -0.05 16.75
CA ILE A 333 11.85 1.03 16.31
C ILE A 333 12.65 0.59 15.08
N ILE A 334 13.16 -0.64 15.05
CA ILE A 334 14.04 -1.13 13.97
C ILE A 334 13.37 -1.02 12.58
N PRO A 335 12.20 -1.66 12.33
CA PRO A 335 11.53 -1.54 11.03
C PRO A 335 11.04 -0.12 10.74
N ALA A 336 10.58 0.63 11.76
CA ALA A 336 10.19 2.02 11.62
C ALA A 336 11.36 2.90 11.16
N ALA A 337 12.54 2.76 11.77
CA ALA A 337 13.72 3.54 11.45
C ALA A 337 14.17 3.27 10.01
N MET A 338 14.28 1.99 9.63
CA MET A 338 14.67 1.60 8.28
C MET A 338 13.67 2.07 7.22
N GLY A 339 12.38 1.83 7.46
CA GLY A 339 11.32 2.17 6.51
C GLY A 339 11.14 3.68 6.36
N ILE A 340 11.05 4.41 7.47
CA ILE A 340 10.90 5.87 7.43
C ILE A 340 12.16 6.55 6.89
N TYR A 341 13.37 6.04 7.16
CA TYR A 341 14.59 6.52 6.51
C TYR A 341 14.50 6.42 4.97
N LEU A 342 14.06 5.28 4.46
CA LEU A 342 13.87 5.09 3.01
C LEU A 342 12.76 6.00 2.46
N ALA A 343 11.66 6.21 3.18
CA ALA A 343 10.64 7.20 2.81
C ALA A 343 11.23 8.62 2.76
N TRP A 344 12.06 8.97 3.75
CA TRP A 344 12.70 10.27 3.88
C TRP A 344 13.63 10.61 2.71
N SER A 345 14.20 9.59 2.06
CA SER A 345 15.07 9.76 0.89
C SER A 345 14.38 10.40 -0.33
N LYS A 346 13.04 10.55 -0.31
CA LYS A 346 12.22 11.06 -1.43
C LYS A 346 12.53 10.33 -2.75
N ASN A 347 12.80 9.02 -2.66
CA ASN A 347 13.13 8.17 -3.80
C ASN A 347 11.96 7.26 -4.19
N PHE A 348 10.77 7.84 -4.28
CA PHE A 348 9.53 7.09 -4.37
C PHE A 348 9.47 6.11 -5.55
N LEU A 349 9.96 6.50 -6.73
CA LEU A 349 9.90 5.64 -7.92
C LEU A 349 10.65 4.33 -7.75
N VAL A 350 11.80 4.38 -7.06
CA VAL A 350 12.62 3.21 -6.80
C VAL A 350 12.06 2.43 -5.63
N VAL A 351 11.69 3.10 -4.54
CA VAL A 351 11.09 2.46 -3.37
C VAL A 351 9.80 1.72 -3.74
N TRP A 352 8.91 2.34 -4.53
CA TRP A 352 7.65 1.73 -4.95
C TRP A 352 7.86 0.48 -5.82
N ALA A 353 8.75 0.57 -6.81
CA ALA A 353 9.06 -0.58 -7.67
C ALA A 353 9.75 -1.70 -6.90
N SER A 354 10.58 -1.35 -5.91
CA SER A 354 11.26 -2.33 -5.04
C SER A 354 10.28 -3.01 -4.09
N PHE A 355 9.36 -2.24 -3.50
CA PHE A 355 8.21 -2.75 -2.76
C PHE A 355 7.40 -3.71 -3.62
N GLY A 356 7.05 -3.32 -4.86
CA GLY A 356 6.31 -4.17 -5.76
C GLY A 356 7.06 -5.47 -6.06
N ALA A 357 8.35 -5.41 -6.36
CA ALA A 357 9.19 -6.60 -6.57
C ALA A 357 9.18 -7.55 -5.36
N ALA A 358 9.40 -7.00 -4.16
CA ALA A 358 9.34 -7.71 -2.88
C ALA A 358 7.95 -8.33 -2.63
N ASN A 359 6.89 -7.58 -2.92
CA ASN A 359 5.51 -7.97 -2.70
C ASN A 359 5.13 -9.15 -3.59
N GLN A 360 5.51 -9.09 -4.86
CA GLN A 360 5.24 -10.18 -5.79
C GLN A 360 6.03 -11.45 -5.47
N LEU A 361 7.23 -11.32 -4.90
CA LEU A 361 8.02 -12.47 -4.51
C LEU A 361 7.32 -13.26 -3.41
N ILE A 362 6.80 -12.57 -2.39
CA ILE A 362 6.00 -13.24 -1.34
C ILE A 362 4.71 -13.80 -1.91
N ALA A 363 4.11 -13.12 -2.87
CA ALA A 363 2.90 -13.61 -3.51
C ALA A 363 3.15 -14.89 -4.32
N ALA A 364 4.27 -14.97 -5.04
CA ALA A 364 4.72 -16.17 -5.72
C ALA A 364 4.94 -17.31 -4.72
N ILE A 365 5.63 -17.05 -3.60
CA ILE A 365 5.85 -18.04 -2.54
C ILE A 365 4.52 -18.54 -1.94
N ALA A 366 3.59 -17.62 -1.65
CA ALA A 366 2.27 -17.96 -1.12
C ALA A 366 1.47 -18.84 -2.11
N LEU A 367 1.45 -18.46 -3.38
CA LEU A 367 0.77 -19.22 -4.43
C LEU A 367 1.42 -20.59 -4.64
N MET A 368 2.75 -20.68 -4.61
CA MET A 368 3.48 -21.95 -4.69
C MET A 368 3.18 -22.85 -3.49
N THR A 369 3.07 -22.29 -2.29
CA THR A 369 2.73 -23.04 -1.08
C THR A 369 1.29 -23.57 -1.16
N GLY A 370 0.34 -22.74 -1.60
CA GLY A 370 -1.04 -23.16 -1.86
C GLY A 370 -1.13 -24.24 -2.96
N ALA A 371 -0.38 -24.07 -4.04
CA ALA A 371 -0.32 -25.04 -5.13
C ALA A 371 0.25 -26.39 -4.67
N ALA A 372 1.30 -26.39 -3.86
CA ALA A 372 1.84 -27.61 -3.25
C ALA A 372 0.84 -28.28 -2.31
N PHE A 373 0.10 -27.51 -1.51
CA PHE A 373 -0.95 -28.05 -0.66
C PHE A 373 -2.07 -28.72 -1.47
N VAL A 374 -2.57 -28.07 -2.52
CA VAL A 374 -3.60 -28.63 -3.41
C VAL A 374 -3.11 -29.89 -4.14
N ALA A 375 -1.87 -29.87 -4.63
CA ALA A 375 -1.28 -30.99 -5.36
C ALA A 375 -0.96 -32.18 -4.46
N LYS A 376 -0.27 -31.96 -3.33
CA LYS A 376 0.25 -33.04 -2.48
C LYS A 376 -0.68 -33.43 -1.34
N LYS A 377 -1.28 -32.45 -0.65
CA LYS A 377 -2.11 -32.73 0.54
C LYS A 377 -3.54 -33.08 0.16
N LEU A 378 -4.16 -32.30 -0.71
CA LEU A 378 -5.53 -32.56 -1.18
C LEU A 378 -5.56 -33.58 -2.32
N LYS A 379 -4.42 -33.84 -2.98
CA LYS A 379 -4.31 -34.75 -4.14
C LYS A 379 -5.36 -34.46 -5.21
N SER A 380 -5.66 -33.18 -5.42
CA SER A 380 -6.71 -32.77 -6.36
C SER A 380 -6.30 -33.05 -7.79
N LYS A 381 -7.23 -33.62 -8.58
CA LYS A 381 -7.07 -33.82 -10.03
C LYS A 381 -6.93 -32.50 -10.80
N PHE A 382 -7.34 -31.37 -10.21
CA PHE A 382 -7.26 -30.03 -10.79
C PHE A 382 -6.06 -29.21 -10.29
N SER A 383 -5.07 -29.85 -9.65
CA SER A 383 -3.90 -29.16 -9.09
C SER A 383 -3.10 -28.33 -10.11
N GLY A 384 -3.13 -28.70 -11.40
CA GLY A 384 -2.51 -27.94 -12.48
C GLY A 384 -3.00 -26.49 -12.59
N VAL A 385 -4.26 -26.21 -12.21
CA VAL A 385 -4.84 -24.85 -12.19
C VAL A 385 -4.13 -23.94 -11.18
N ALA A 386 -3.58 -24.50 -10.10
CA ALA A 386 -2.80 -23.75 -9.12
C ALA A 386 -1.28 -23.79 -9.43
N VAL A 387 -0.76 -24.94 -9.85
CA VAL A 387 0.68 -25.17 -10.05
C VAL A 387 1.24 -24.38 -11.25
N ILE A 388 0.54 -24.36 -12.38
CA ILE A 388 1.02 -23.68 -13.60
C ILE A 388 1.16 -22.16 -13.37
N PRO A 389 0.13 -21.44 -12.86
CA PRO A 389 0.28 -20.02 -12.57
C PRO A 389 1.34 -19.74 -11.50
N ALA A 390 1.53 -20.62 -10.53
CA ALA A 390 2.55 -20.46 -9.49
C ALA A 390 3.96 -20.41 -10.09
N TRP A 391 4.29 -21.32 -11.00
CA TRP A 391 5.59 -21.33 -11.69
C TRP A 391 5.76 -20.14 -12.62
N ALA A 392 4.74 -19.82 -13.42
CA ALA A 392 4.79 -18.67 -14.33
C ALA A 392 5.01 -17.34 -13.58
N LEU A 393 4.34 -17.18 -12.43
CA LEU A 393 4.50 -16.03 -11.56
C LEU A 393 5.90 -16.00 -10.94
N TRP A 394 6.40 -17.12 -10.43
CA TRP A 394 7.73 -17.18 -9.83
C TRP A 394 8.84 -16.81 -10.83
N ILE A 395 8.77 -17.33 -12.06
CA ILE A 395 9.71 -16.98 -13.15
C ILE A 395 9.63 -15.48 -13.43
N THR A 396 8.40 -14.97 -13.64
CA THR A 396 8.16 -13.55 -13.93
C THR A 396 8.78 -12.64 -12.87
N VAL A 397 8.54 -12.91 -11.59
CA VAL A 397 9.01 -12.08 -10.49
C VAL A 397 10.53 -12.15 -10.34
N THR A 398 11.11 -13.33 -10.53
CA THR A 398 12.56 -13.50 -10.50
C THR A 398 13.23 -12.69 -11.61
N SER A 399 12.71 -12.79 -12.84
CA SER A 399 13.18 -11.97 -13.97
C SER A 399 12.98 -10.48 -13.72
N ALA A 400 11.88 -10.09 -13.07
CA ALA A 400 11.57 -8.71 -12.74
C ALA A 400 12.54 -8.09 -11.75
N ILE A 401 12.89 -8.81 -10.68
CA ILE A 401 13.88 -8.38 -9.69
C ILE A 401 15.25 -8.23 -10.36
N VAL A 402 15.68 -9.22 -11.15
CA VAL A 402 16.95 -9.17 -11.87
C VAL A 402 17.01 -7.98 -12.82
N TRP A 403 15.97 -7.75 -13.62
CA TRP A 403 15.87 -6.59 -14.51
C TRP A 403 15.95 -5.28 -13.73
N PHE A 404 15.20 -5.15 -12.64
CA PHE A 404 15.19 -3.93 -11.83
C PHE A 404 16.57 -3.64 -11.22
N MET A 405 17.24 -4.67 -10.69
CA MET A 405 18.60 -4.58 -10.16
C MET A 405 19.64 -4.23 -11.22
N ALA A 406 19.50 -4.74 -12.45
CA ALA A 406 20.47 -4.51 -13.52
C ALA A 406 20.27 -3.17 -14.26
N VAL A 407 19.02 -2.74 -14.46
CA VAL A 407 18.70 -1.60 -15.36
C VAL A 407 18.37 -0.33 -14.58
N VAL A 408 17.61 -0.45 -13.49
CA VAL A 408 17.09 0.71 -12.76
C VAL A 408 18.05 1.12 -11.63
N MET A 409 18.53 0.15 -10.86
CA MET A 409 19.35 0.42 -9.68
C MET A 409 20.69 1.12 -9.94
N PRO A 410 21.47 0.83 -11.00
CA PRO A 410 22.75 1.51 -11.21
C PRO A 410 22.62 3.03 -11.36
N GLY A 411 21.63 3.49 -12.15
CA GLY A 411 21.35 4.92 -12.31
C GLY A 411 20.86 5.56 -11.01
N ASN A 412 20.10 4.81 -10.21
CA ASN A 412 19.65 5.28 -8.91
C ASN A 412 20.79 5.38 -7.88
N ILE A 413 21.70 4.40 -7.86
CA ILE A 413 22.88 4.42 -6.99
C ILE A 413 23.77 5.61 -7.34
N ALA A 414 23.96 5.89 -8.64
CA ALA A 414 24.69 7.08 -9.08
C ALA A 414 24.04 8.39 -8.58
N ALA A 415 22.71 8.49 -8.63
CA ALA A 415 21.99 9.70 -8.21
C ALA A 415 21.85 9.84 -6.68
N LYS A 416 21.66 8.73 -5.96
CA LYS A 416 21.43 8.68 -4.51
C LYS A 416 22.13 7.43 -3.92
N PRO A 417 23.46 7.50 -3.66
CA PRO A 417 24.25 6.32 -3.31
C PRO A 417 23.74 5.56 -2.10
N VAL A 418 23.51 6.23 -0.96
CA VAL A 418 23.15 5.54 0.28
C VAL A 418 21.78 4.86 0.20
N PRO A 419 20.68 5.55 -0.19
CA PRO A 419 19.38 4.88 -0.37
C PRO A 419 19.40 3.85 -1.50
N GLY A 420 20.17 4.11 -2.57
CA GLY A 420 20.34 3.18 -3.68
C GLY A 420 20.97 1.86 -3.26
N TRP A 421 22.11 1.91 -2.56
CA TRP A 421 22.75 0.70 -2.04
C TRP A 421 21.88 -0.02 -1.02
N THR A 422 21.17 0.71 -0.16
CA THR A 422 20.24 0.12 0.81
C THR A 422 19.20 -0.75 0.12
N VAL A 423 18.53 -0.22 -0.92
CA VAL A 423 17.54 -0.96 -1.70
C VAL A 423 18.19 -2.12 -2.48
N MET A 424 19.37 -1.90 -3.07
CA MET A 424 20.09 -2.93 -3.83
C MET A 424 20.43 -4.14 -2.94
N ILE A 425 20.91 -3.90 -1.72
CA ILE A 425 21.25 -4.93 -0.74
C ILE A 425 19.98 -5.69 -0.32
N ILE A 426 18.89 -4.98 -0.03
CA ILE A 426 17.60 -5.60 0.29
C ILE A 426 17.17 -6.55 -0.83
N LEU A 427 17.15 -6.08 -2.07
CA LEU A 427 16.74 -6.88 -3.22
C LEU A 427 17.68 -8.06 -3.48
N ALA A 428 19.00 -7.87 -3.31
CA ALA A 428 19.99 -8.95 -3.45
C ALA A 428 19.73 -10.07 -2.43
N ILE A 429 19.52 -9.71 -1.15
CA ILE A 429 19.21 -10.69 -0.11
C ILE A 429 17.90 -11.41 -0.45
N MET A 430 16.85 -10.68 -0.81
CA MET A 430 15.57 -11.27 -1.18
C MET A 430 15.69 -12.24 -2.37
N LEU A 431 16.49 -11.88 -3.39
CA LEU A 431 16.73 -12.73 -4.56
C LEU A 431 17.46 -14.02 -4.17
N ILE A 432 18.51 -13.93 -3.35
CA ILE A 432 19.24 -15.10 -2.86
C ILE A 432 18.30 -16.00 -2.05
N MET A 433 17.52 -15.43 -1.12
CA MET A 433 16.57 -16.18 -0.31
C MET A 433 15.48 -16.83 -1.16
N ASN A 434 15.03 -16.18 -2.24
CA ASN A 434 14.07 -16.76 -3.19
C ASN A 434 14.65 -17.97 -3.93
N ILE A 435 15.93 -17.94 -4.31
CA ILE A 435 16.61 -19.08 -4.95
C ILE A 435 16.78 -20.23 -3.94
N ILE A 436 17.13 -19.94 -2.69
CA ILE A 436 17.21 -20.98 -1.65
C ILE A 436 15.84 -21.62 -1.43
N PHE A 437 14.79 -20.80 -1.32
CA PHE A 437 13.42 -21.28 -1.16
C PHE A 437 12.98 -22.20 -2.31
N ILE A 438 13.23 -21.82 -3.58
CA ILE A 438 12.80 -22.64 -4.71
C ILE A 438 13.57 -23.97 -4.79
N VAL A 439 14.85 -23.96 -4.42
CA VAL A 439 15.68 -25.18 -4.37
C VAL A 439 15.15 -26.14 -3.31
N ASP A 440 14.82 -25.63 -2.12
CA ASP A 440 14.23 -26.42 -1.05
C ASP A 440 12.84 -26.95 -1.44
N PHE A 441 12.02 -26.11 -2.07
CA PHE A 441 10.71 -26.50 -2.60
C PHE A 441 10.83 -27.64 -3.62
N ALA A 442 11.75 -27.53 -4.59
CA ALA A 442 11.98 -28.54 -5.60
C ALA A 442 12.54 -29.84 -5.02
N LYS A 443 13.45 -29.76 -4.03
CA LYS A 443 13.96 -30.93 -3.31
C LYS A 443 12.86 -31.65 -2.54
N ALA A 444 12.00 -30.91 -1.85
CA ALA A 444 10.83 -31.46 -1.15
C ALA A 444 9.80 -32.06 -2.12
N TYR A 445 9.74 -31.56 -3.36
CA TYR A 445 8.91 -32.16 -4.41
C TYR A 445 9.46 -33.52 -4.88
N LYS A 446 10.78 -33.69 -4.97
CA LYS A 446 11.46 -34.92 -5.44
C LYS A 446 11.64 -36.03 -4.40
N LYS A 447 11.52 -35.73 -3.11
CA LYS A 447 11.87 -36.67 -2.00
C LYS A 447 10.74 -37.62 -1.59
N GLU A 448 9.61 -37.57 -2.29
CA GLU A 448 8.44 -38.45 -2.16
C GLU A 448 8.01 -38.88 -3.56
#